data_AF-A0A938XBK5-F1
#
_entry.id   AF-A0A938XBK5-F1
#
_cell.length_a   1.000
_cell.length_b   1.000
_cell.length_c   1.000
_cell.angle_alpha   90.00
_cell.angle_beta   90.00
_cell.angle_gamma   90.00
#
_symmetry.space_group_name_H-M   'P 1'
#
loop_
_entity.id
_entity.type
_entity.pdbx_description
1 polymer ?
#
loop_
_entity_poly.entity_id
_entity_poly.type
_entity_poly.pdbx_seq_one_letter_code
_entity_poly.pdbx_strand_id
1 'polypeptide(L)'
;MKKTKIICTMGPATNDENVMRELIRSGMDIARFNFSHGDHAEQKMRMDMLKKVREEENRPTAILLDTKGPEIRTGVLKGGKKVQILTGEKFTLTTEEIEGDETRVSISYTGLVDDVTVGSTILIDDGLIGLEVTGKTDREIACRVVNGGELGERKGVNVPNVPVRLPAITDKDREDLKFGVEQGIDFIAASFVRNAECIMEIRAFLKTCNAPYIPIIAKIENAEGIKNIDEIIRCADGIMVARGDLGVEIPAEEVPYLQKMIIQKCNYYYKPVITATQMLDSMIRNPRPTRAEVTDVANAVYDGTDAVMLSGETAQGKYPLEALRMMVHIVRSTEEHLDYDMLLKKAEEHRMKGISTAIGHASVTTAYNLGAKCIITPSVSGATARVVSKFKPKTMVIGVTPDERTLRRMQIYWGVLPMKSIQFNSTEDICSSAIELVCAKEYAETGDIVILTAGLPSRNADKGREGASNMMRIAVIE
;
A
#
# COMPACT_ATOMS: atom_id res chain seq x y z
N MET A 1 3.15 -11.97 18.44
CA MET A 1 2.12 -11.59 17.44
C MET A 1 2.80 -10.78 16.35
N LYS A 2 2.47 -11.03 15.07
CA LYS A 2 2.98 -10.24 13.93
C LYS A 2 2.50 -8.78 14.02
N LYS A 3 3.38 -7.80 13.83
CA LYS A 3 3.01 -6.36 13.87
C LYS A 3 2.90 -5.74 12.48
N THR A 4 3.89 -5.90 11.62
CA THR A 4 3.88 -5.49 10.22
C THR A 4 2.82 -6.28 9.46
N LYS A 5 2.00 -5.55 8.72
CA LYS A 5 0.84 -6.08 8.00
C LYS A 5 1.29 -6.72 6.70
N ILE A 6 0.51 -7.68 6.20
CA ILE A 6 0.81 -8.38 4.94
C ILE A 6 -0.36 -8.23 3.99
N ILE A 7 -0.04 -7.75 2.81
CA ILE A 7 -0.96 -7.57 1.69
C ILE A 7 -0.67 -8.68 0.68
N CYS A 8 -1.70 -9.41 0.24
CA CYS A 8 -1.56 -10.42 -0.81
C CYS A 8 -2.37 -9.99 -2.03
N THR A 9 -1.79 -10.08 -3.21
CA THR A 9 -2.51 -9.83 -4.46
C THR A 9 -3.32 -11.05 -4.86
N MET A 10 -4.61 -10.83 -5.14
CA MET A 10 -5.53 -11.86 -5.62
C MET A 10 -5.36 -12.06 -7.12
N GLY A 11 -5.45 -13.31 -7.57
CA GLY A 11 -5.33 -13.66 -8.99
C GLY A 11 -5.73 -15.12 -9.25
N PRO A 12 -5.40 -15.67 -10.43
CA PRO A 12 -5.74 -17.05 -10.79
C PRO A 12 -5.35 -18.11 -9.75
N ALA A 13 -4.20 -17.98 -9.08
CA ALA A 13 -3.74 -18.92 -8.07
C ALA A 13 -4.54 -18.85 -6.74
N THR A 14 -5.38 -17.82 -6.58
CA THR A 14 -6.27 -17.63 -5.44
C THR A 14 -7.75 -17.68 -5.81
N ASN A 15 -8.09 -18.18 -7.01
CA ASN A 15 -9.49 -18.41 -7.43
C ASN A 15 -10.09 -19.68 -6.81
N ASP A 16 -9.68 -20.02 -5.60
CA ASP A 16 -10.14 -21.19 -4.85
C ASP A 16 -10.45 -20.76 -3.41
N GLU A 17 -11.63 -21.14 -2.93
CA GLU A 17 -12.12 -20.73 -1.61
C GLU A 17 -11.25 -21.28 -0.47
N ASN A 18 -10.72 -22.50 -0.61
CA ASN A 18 -9.87 -23.11 0.41
C ASN A 18 -8.52 -22.39 0.47
N VAL A 19 -7.94 -22.05 -0.69
CA VAL A 19 -6.72 -21.24 -0.75
C VAL A 19 -6.96 -19.88 -0.10
N MET A 20 -8.07 -19.20 -0.41
CA MET A 20 -8.40 -17.91 0.18
C MET A 20 -8.55 -17.99 1.72
N ARG A 21 -9.23 -19.04 2.21
CA ARG A 21 -9.37 -19.32 3.64
C ARG A 21 -8.01 -19.55 4.31
N GLU A 22 -7.15 -20.34 3.68
CA GLU A 22 -5.81 -20.60 4.20
C GLU A 22 -4.91 -19.35 4.15
N LEU A 23 -5.08 -18.46 3.18
CA LEU A 23 -4.39 -17.16 3.16
C LEU A 23 -4.82 -16.30 4.35
N ILE A 24 -6.13 -16.19 4.62
CA ILE A 24 -6.67 -15.45 5.76
C ILE A 24 -6.14 -16.03 7.09
N ARG A 25 -6.20 -17.36 7.26
CA ARG A 25 -5.71 -18.04 8.47
C ARG A 25 -4.20 -17.93 8.64
N SER A 26 -3.45 -17.99 7.55
CA SER A 26 -1.98 -17.93 7.57
C SER A 26 -1.46 -16.51 7.82
N GLY A 27 -2.29 -15.48 7.73
CA GLY A 27 -1.96 -14.13 8.19
C GLY A 27 -1.99 -13.03 7.13
N MET A 28 -2.81 -13.18 6.07
CA MET A 28 -3.17 -12.09 5.17
C MET A 28 -4.07 -11.07 5.89
N ASP A 29 -3.64 -9.81 5.95
CA ASP A 29 -4.42 -8.71 6.55
C ASP A 29 -5.27 -7.97 5.50
N ILE A 30 -4.72 -7.80 4.28
CA ILE A 30 -5.35 -7.07 3.19
C ILE A 30 -5.24 -7.87 1.89
N ALA A 31 -6.34 -8.01 1.15
CA ALA A 31 -6.37 -8.57 -0.19
C ALA A 31 -6.33 -7.44 -1.22
N ARG A 32 -5.29 -7.43 -2.05
CA ARG A 32 -5.12 -6.49 -3.17
C ARG A 32 -5.76 -7.04 -4.44
N PHE A 33 -6.55 -6.20 -5.11
CA PHE A 33 -7.16 -6.47 -6.41
C PHE A 33 -6.54 -5.52 -7.42
N ASN A 34 -5.76 -6.06 -8.36
CA ASN A 34 -5.05 -5.27 -9.38
C ASN A 34 -5.93 -5.09 -10.62
N PHE A 35 -6.40 -3.87 -10.87
CA PHE A 35 -7.31 -3.55 -11.99
C PHE A 35 -6.58 -3.27 -13.32
N SER A 36 -5.25 -3.44 -13.33
CA SER A 36 -4.48 -3.55 -14.59
C SER A 36 -4.84 -4.83 -15.37
N HIS A 37 -5.43 -5.83 -14.69
CA HIS A 37 -5.83 -7.11 -15.26
C HIS A 37 -7.24 -7.51 -14.81
N GLY A 38 -7.90 -8.35 -15.60
CA GLY A 38 -9.25 -8.83 -15.33
C GLY A 38 -10.32 -7.75 -15.54
N ASP A 39 -11.54 -8.19 -15.86
CA ASP A 39 -12.70 -7.31 -15.93
C ASP A 39 -13.40 -7.20 -14.56
N HIS A 40 -14.41 -6.34 -14.48
CA HIS A 40 -15.19 -6.16 -13.24
C HIS A 40 -15.89 -7.44 -12.78
N ALA A 41 -16.28 -8.33 -13.69
CA ALA A 41 -16.96 -9.57 -13.34
C ALA A 41 -16.00 -10.55 -12.62
N GLU A 42 -14.78 -10.70 -13.14
CA GLU A 42 -13.73 -11.48 -12.50
C GLU A 42 -13.35 -10.89 -11.13
N GLN A 43 -13.18 -9.58 -11.05
CA GLN A 43 -12.85 -8.91 -9.79
C GLN A 43 -13.97 -9.08 -8.77
N LYS A 44 -15.23 -8.97 -9.19
CA LYS A 44 -16.40 -9.17 -8.33
C LYS A 44 -16.43 -10.59 -7.76
N MET A 45 -16.22 -11.61 -8.59
CA MET A 45 -16.19 -13.01 -8.16
C MET A 45 -15.18 -13.23 -7.02
N ARG A 46 -13.96 -12.70 -7.18
CA ARG A 46 -12.92 -12.80 -6.14
C ARG A 46 -13.28 -12.01 -4.88
N MET A 47 -13.87 -10.82 -5.02
CA MET A 47 -14.30 -9.99 -3.88
C MET A 47 -15.44 -10.64 -3.10
N ASP A 48 -16.41 -11.25 -3.76
CA ASP A 48 -17.52 -11.96 -3.13
C ASP A 48 -17.01 -13.18 -2.35
N MET A 49 -16.07 -13.94 -2.92
CA MET A 49 -15.41 -15.05 -2.24
C MET A 49 -14.69 -14.57 -0.97
N LEU A 50 -13.92 -13.47 -1.05
CA LEU A 50 -13.24 -12.90 0.11
C LEU A 50 -14.22 -12.47 1.19
N LYS A 51 -15.32 -11.80 0.81
CA LYS A 51 -16.35 -11.35 1.75
C LYS A 51 -17.04 -12.52 2.45
N LYS A 52 -17.30 -13.62 1.74
CA LYS A 52 -17.83 -14.85 2.33
C LYS A 52 -16.84 -15.45 3.34
N VAL A 53 -15.60 -15.70 2.91
CA VAL A 53 -14.60 -16.38 3.73
C VAL A 53 -14.22 -15.53 4.96
N ARG A 54 -14.10 -14.20 4.83
CA ARG A 54 -13.75 -13.33 5.96
C ARG A 54 -14.83 -13.36 7.06
N GLU A 55 -16.10 -13.49 6.68
CA GLU A 55 -17.24 -13.58 7.61
C GLU A 55 -17.24 -14.93 8.33
N GLU A 56 -17.06 -16.03 7.60
CA GLU A 56 -16.99 -17.38 8.17
C GLU A 56 -15.78 -17.57 9.10
N GLU A 57 -14.64 -16.96 8.77
CA GLU A 57 -13.43 -17.00 9.60
C GLU A 57 -13.43 -15.95 10.72
N ASN A 58 -14.45 -15.07 10.77
CA ASN A 58 -14.54 -13.93 11.68
C ASN A 58 -13.25 -13.09 11.71
N ARG A 59 -12.71 -12.81 10.52
CA ARG A 59 -11.44 -12.08 10.31
C ARG A 59 -11.74 -10.81 9.53
N PRO A 60 -11.29 -9.63 9.98
CA PRO A 60 -11.59 -8.37 9.30
C PRO A 60 -10.64 -8.09 8.14
N THR A 61 -10.38 -9.09 7.28
CA THR A 61 -9.50 -8.92 6.11
C THR A 61 -10.04 -7.82 5.19
N ALA A 62 -9.20 -6.85 4.87
CA ALA A 62 -9.59 -5.66 4.10
C ALA A 62 -9.42 -5.86 2.59
N ILE A 63 -10.13 -5.04 1.80
CA ILE A 63 -9.99 -4.99 0.33
C ILE A 63 -9.24 -3.72 -0.08
N LEU A 64 -8.16 -3.88 -0.85
CA LEU A 64 -7.42 -2.80 -1.49
C LEU A 64 -7.58 -2.90 -3.02
N LEU A 65 -8.20 -1.88 -3.62
CA LEU A 65 -8.28 -1.73 -5.08
C LEU A 65 -7.03 -1.00 -5.55
N ASP A 66 -6.25 -1.62 -6.45
CA ASP A 66 -5.10 -0.99 -7.08
C ASP A 66 -5.46 -0.57 -8.51
N THR A 67 -5.49 0.74 -8.75
CA THR A 67 -5.86 1.33 -10.04
C THR A 67 -4.81 1.01 -11.10
N LYS A 68 -5.21 0.96 -12.37
CA LYS A 68 -4.24 0.82 -13.46
C LYS A 68 -3.41 2.10 -13.60
N GLY A 69 -4.07 3.24 -13.50
CA GLY A 69 -3.44 4.55 -13.60
C GLY A 69 -3.07 4.95 -15.02
N PRO A 70 -2.61 6.20 -15.18
CA PRO A 70 -2.17 6.74 -16.45
C PRO A 70 -0.77 6.22 -16.82
N GLU A 71 -0.68 5.42 -17.88
CA GLU A 71 0.59 4.89 -18.40
C GLU A 71 0.70 5.08 -19.92
N ILE A 72 1.93 5.14 -20.43
CA ILE A 72 2.21 5.14 -21.87
C ILE A 72 2.51 3.71 -22.28
N ARG A 73 1.94 3.28 -23.42
CA ARG A 73 2.19 1.96 -23.99
C ARG A 73 2.53 2.05 -25.47
N THR A 74 3.26 1.06 -25.96
CA THR A 74 3.39 0.81 -27.40
C THR A 74 2.07 0.30 -27.99
N GLY A 75 1.91 0.40 -29.31
CA GLY A 75 0.76 -0.15 -30.02
C GLY A 75 0.86 -1.65 -30.28
N VAL A 76 0.10 -2.08 -31.28
CA VAL A 76 0.12 -3.45 -31.81
C VAL A 76 1.28 -3.64 -32.79
N LEU A 77 1.70 -4.88 -33.00
CA LEU A 77 2.78 -5.23 -33.92
C LEU A 77 2.22 -5.99 -35.12
N LYS A 78 2.90 -5.90 -36.27
CA LYS A 78 2.48 -6.58 -37.50
C LYS A 78 2.27 -8.08 -37.24
N GLY A 79 1.04 -8.53 -37.47
CA GLY A 79 0.64 -9.92 -37.26
C GLY A 79 0.70 -10.41 -35.80
N GLY A 80 0.72 -9.51 -34.82
CA GLY A 80 0.77 -9.84 -33.38
C GLY A 80 2.05 -10.55 -32.94
N LYS A 81 3.09 -10.52 -33.78
CA LYS A 81 4.36 -11.19 -33.51
C LYS A 81 5.32 -10.22 -32.85
N LYS A 82 6.08 -10.75 -31.90
CA LYS A 82 7.17 -10.02 -31.29
C LYS A 82 8.25 -9.73 -32.32
N VAL A 83 8.90 -8.57 -32.20
CA VAL A 83 9.95 -8.11 -33.11
C VAL A 83 11.24 -7.89 -32.35
N GLN A 84 12.38 -8.22 -32.98
CA GLN A 84 13.68 -8.01 -32.38
C GLN A 84 14.19 -6.61 -32.72
N ILE A 85 14.44 -5.81 -31.69
CA ILE A 85 15.06 -4.48 -31.82
C ILE A 85 16.56 -4.62 -31.58
N LEU A 86 17.39 -4.15 -32.51
CA LEU A 86 18.84 -4.33 -32.46
C LEU A 86 19.56 -3.08 -31.94
N THR A 87 20.52 -3.29 -31.05
CA THR A 87 21.35 -2.21 -30.50
C THR A 87 22.11 -1.47 -31.60
N GLY A 88 22.11 -0.13 -31.53
CA GLY A 88 22.76 0.76 -32.48
C GLY A 88 21.89 1.17 -33.67
N GLU A 89 20.78 0.49 -33.90
CA GLU A 89 19.86 0.82 -35.00
C GLU A 89 18.98 2.04 -34.69
N LYS A 90 18.29 2.52 -35.73
CA LYS A 90 17.30 3.58 -35.62
C LYS A 90 15.95 2.97 -35.33
N PHE A 91 15.21 3.56 -34.40
CA PHE A 91 13.85 3.14 -34.07
C PHE A 91 12.96 4.36 -33.87
N THR A 92 11.77 4.38 -34.47
CA THR A 92 10.87 5.52 -34.43
C THR A 92 9.62 5.23 -33.61
N LEU A 93 9.34 6.06 -32.61
CA LEU A 93 8.05 6.08 -31.93
C LEU A 93 7.14 7.09 -32.65
N THR A 94 5.92 6.69 -33.00
CA THR A 94 4.96 7.56 -33.70
C THR A 94 3.65 7.70 -32.95
N THR A 95 3.04 8.88 -33.04
CA THR A 95 1.68 9.14 -32.53
C THR A 95 0.60 8.62 -33.47
N GLU A 96 0.95 8.23 -34.69
CA GLU A 96 0.01 7.68 -35.66
C GLU A 96 -0.29 6.21 -35.34
N GLU A 97 -1.57 5.85 -35.41
CA GLU A 97 -2.00 4.48 -35.17
C GLU A 97 -1.60 3.60 -36.35
N ILE A 98 -0.55 2.80 -36.13
CA ILE A 98 0.01 1.86 -37.09
C ILE A 98 0.33 0.54 -36.42
N GLU A 99 0.38 -0.54 -37.21
CA GLU A 99 1.03 -1.78 -36.82
C GLU A 99 2.55 -1.60 -36.86
N GLY A 100 3.18 -1.74 -35.69
CA GLY A 100 4.62 -1.58 -35.55
C GLY A 100 5.43 -2.75 -36.10
N ASP A 101 6.71 -2.50 -36.33
CA ASP A 101 7.71 -3.45 -36.79
C ASP A 101 9.08 -3.16 -36.14
N GLU A 102 10.15 -3.77 -36.63
CA GLU A 102 11.51 -3.60 -36.12
C GLU A 102 12.07 -2.18 -36.27
N THR A 103 11.42 -1.32 -37.07
CA THR A 103 11.89 0.05 -37.34
C THR A 103 11.02 1.13 -36.69
N ARG A 104 9.73 0.86 -36.44
CA ARG A 104 8.81 1.84 -35.87
C ARG A 104 7.63 1.21 -35.13
N VAL A 105 7.11 1.91 -34.12
CA VAL A 105 5.88 1.50 -33.41
C VAL A 105 5.07 2.71 -32.95
N SER A 106 3.76 2.54 -32.87
CA SER A 106 2.85 3.56 -32.34
C SER A 106 2.93 3.65 -30.80
N ILE A 107 2.60 4.81 -30.23
CA ILE A 107 2.50 5.03 -28.78
C ILE A 107 1.10 5.54 -28.40
N SER A 108 0.62 5.14 -27.22
CA SER A 108 -0.73 5.48 -26.75
C SER A 108 -0.89 6.93 -26.29
N TYR A 109 0.21 7.63 -26.01
CA TYR A 109 0.19 9.02 -25.55
C TYR A 109 0.83 9.94 -26.58
N THR A 110 -0.01 10.71 -27.27
CA THR A 110 0.44 11.59 -28.35
C THR A 110 1.27 12.77 -27.84
N GLY A 111 1.03 13.22 -26.61
CA GLY A 111 1.79 14.32 -25.99
C GLY A 111 3.25 13.99 -25.68
N LEU A 112 3.67 12.72 -25.82
CA LEU A 112 5.06 12.32 -25.54
C LEU A 112 6.07 13.08 -26.41
N VAL A 113 5.68 13.40 -27.64
CA VAL A 113 6.51 14.18 -28.60
C VAL A 113 6.88 15.55 -28.01
N ASP A 114 5.96 16.17 -27.28
CA ASP A 114 6.17 17.48 -26.66
C ASP A 114 6.95 17.38 -25.34
N ASP A 115 6.74 16.30 -24.60
CA ASP A 115 7.36 16.07 -23.30
C ASP A 115 8.87 15.76 -23.42
N VAL A 116 9.29 15.00 -24.45
CA VAL A 116 10.71 14.63 -24.63
C VAL A 116 11.55 15.68 -25.36
N THR A 117 12.86 15.63 -25.14
CA THR A 117 13.86 16.45 -25.86
C THR A 117 14.93 15.57 -26.50
N VAL A 118 15.69 16.11 -27.44
CA VAL A 118 16.88 15.39 -27.98
C VAL A 118 17.84 15.10 -26.83
N GLY A 119 18.29 13.85 -26.72
CA GLY A 119 19.08 13.33 -25.61
C GLY A 119 18.26 12.69 -24.48
N SER A 120 16.91 12.81 -24.49
CA SER A 120 16.07 12.10 -23.52
C SER A 120 16.19 10.58 -23.69
N THR A 121 16.13 9.85 -22.57
CA THR A 121 16.06 8.39 -22.56
C THR A 121 14.60 7.94 -22.56
N ILE A 122 14.29 6.95 -23.39
CA ILE A 122 12.99 6.26 -23.39
C ILE A 122 13.25 4.78 -23.14
N LEU A 123 12.50 4.21 -22.21
CA LEU A 123 12.59 2.82 -21.79
C LEU A 123 11.30 2.10 -22.18
N ILE A 124 11.40 0.88 -22.70
CA ILE A 124 10.25 0.07 -23.10
C ILE A 124 10.35 -1.31 -22.44
N ASP A 125 9.20 -1.83 -22.00
CA ASP A 125 9.05 -3.15 -21.37
C ASP A 125 9.89 -3.25 -20.08
N ASP A 126 9.55 -2.41 -19.09
CA ASP A 126 10.20 -2.34 -17.78
C ASP A 126 11.71 -2.10 -17.86
N GLY A 127 12.13 -1.28 -18.84
CA GLY A 127 13.55 -0.95 -19.05
C GLY A 127 14.34 -1.98 -19.86
N LEU A 128 13.71 -3.03 -20.36
CA LEU A 128 14.39 -4.03 -21.21
C LEU A 128 14.99 -3.39 -22.47
N ILE A 129 14.22 -2.56 -23.16
CA ILE A 129 14.68 -1.86 -24.37
C ILE A 129 14.95 -0.40 -24.00
N GLY A 130 16.17 0.07 -24.30
CA GLY A 130 16.61 1.43 -24.03
C GLY A 130 16.81 2.20 -25.33
N LEU A 131 16.18 3.37 -25.43
CA LEU A 131 16.23 4.27 -26.58
C LEU A 131 16.76 5.64 -26.15
N GLU A 132 17.51 6.29 -27.04
CA GLU A 132 17.96 7.67 -26.89
C GLU A 132 17.37 8.52 -28.01
N VAL A 133 16.66 9.60 -27.66
CA VAL A 133 16.04 10.50 -28.63
C VAL A 133 17.10 11.26 -29.41
N THR A 134 17.12 11.09 -30.74
CA THR A 134 18.05 11.74 -31.67
C THR A 134 17.42 12.89 -32.46
N GLY A 135 16.10 12.93 -32.54
CA GLY A 135 15.35 13.96 -33.25
C GLY A 135 13.84 13.79 -33.05
N LYS A 136 13.06 14.83 -33.35
CA LYS A 136 11.60 14.76 -33.30
C LYS A 136 10.97 15.63 -34.38
N THR A 137 9.80 15.21 -34.83
CA THR A 137 8.84 15.99 -35.63
C THR A 137 7.56 16.18 -34.81
N ASP A 138 6.50 16.73 -35.39
CA ASP A 138 5.20 16.87 -34.69
C ASP A 138 4.53 15.54 -34.33
N ARG A 139 4.94 14.43 -34.96
CA ARG A 139 4.30 13.10 -34.78
C ARG A 139 5.27 11.95 -34.52
N GLU A 140 6.56 12.19 -34.69
CA GLU A 140 7.56 11.13 -34.62
C GLU A 140 8.71 11.51 -33.68
N ILE A 141 9.15 10.52 -32.91
CA ILE A 141 10.34 10.58 -32.06
C ILE A 141 11.36 9.62 -32.65
N ALA A 142 12.37 10.15 -33.32
CA ALA A 142 13.44 9.39 -33.92
C ALA A 142 14.47 9.04 -32.84
N CYS A 143 14.68 7.76 -32.58
CA CYS A 143 15.58 7.28 -31.54
C CYS A 143 16.73 6.44 -32.10
N ARG A 144 17.82 6.37 -31.34
CA ARG A 144 18.86 5.35 -31.46
C ARG A 144 18.65 4.31 -30.37
N VAL A 145 18.72 3.03 -30.74
CA VAL A 145 18.62 1.92 -29.78
C VAL A 145 19.94 1.83 -29.00
N VAL A 146 19.87 2.07 -27.69
CA VAL A 146 21.00 1.94 -26.76
C VAL A 146 21.09 0.51 -26.22
N ASN A 147 19.95 -0.09 -25.90
CA ASN A 147 19.85 -1.49 -25.51
C ASN A 147 18.69 -2.16 -26.27
N GLY A 148 19.02 -3.12 -27.12
CA GLY A 148 18.04 -3.89 -27.89
C GLY A 148 17.34 -4.97 -27.07
N GLY A 149 16.34 -5.60 -27.67
CA GLY A 149 15.51 -6.61 -27.00
C GLY A 149 14.34 -7.05 -27.85
N GLU A 150 13.58 -8.01 -27.34
CA GLU A 150 12.37 -8.50 -27.99
C GLU A 150 11.17 -7.60 -27.58
N LEU A 151 10.63 -6.84 -28.53
CA LEU A 151 9.46 -6.00 -28.31
C LEU A 151 8.18 -6.82 -28.53
N GLY A 152 7.30 -6.83 -27.53
CA GLY A 152 5.92 -7.31 -27.66
C GLY A 152 4.91 -6.19 -27.88
N GLU A 153 3.62 -6.55 -27.90
CA GLU A 153 2.54 -5.57 -28.02
C GLU A 153 2.23 -4.89 -26.69
N ARG A 154 1.77 -3.63 -26.75
CA ARG A 154 1.21 -2.91 -25.59
C ARG A 154 2.14 -2.88 -24.38
N LYS A 155 3.45 -2.79 -24.63
CA LYS A 155 4.49 -2.73 -23.59
C LYS A 155 4.55 -1.33 -23.00
N GLY A 156 4.82 -1.26 -21.70
CA GLY A 156 4.97 0.00 -20.98
C GLY A 156 6.11 0.83 -21.56
N VAL A 157 5.94 2.15 -21.59
CA VAL A 157 6.93 3.12 -22.02
C VAL A 157 7.16 4.11 -20.88
N ASN A 158 8.42 4.23 -20.48
CA ASN A 158 8.87 5.10 -19.39
C ASN A 158 9.86 6.13 -19.92
N VAL A 159 9.85 7.32 -19.34
CA VAL A 159 10.71 8.43 -19.79
C VAL A 159 11.37 9.08 -18.57
N PRO A 160 12.47 8.50 -18.07
CA PRO A 160 13.16 8.99 -16.90
C PRO A 160 13.51 10.47 -16.99
N ASN A 161 13.33 11.19 -15.87
CA ASN A 161 13.65 12.62 -15.72
C ASN A 161 12.85 13.58 -16.62
N VAL A 162 11.77 13.11 -17.25
CA VAL A 162 10.86 13.94 -18.05
C VAL A 162 9.51 14.05 -17.33
N PRO A 163 9.02 15.27 -17.03
CA PRO A 163 7.68 15.45 -16.49
C PRO A 163 6.63 15.06 -17.53
N VAL A 164 5.91 13.97 -17.29
CA VAL A 164 4.89 13.45 -18.21
C VAL A 164 3.54 14.08 -17.91
N ARG A 165 2.92 14.72 -18.90
CA ARG A 165 1.65 15.46 -18.75
C ARG A 165 0.42 14.59 -18.96
N LEU A 166 0.40 13.43 -18.31
CA LEU A 166 -0.77 12.58 -18.27
C LEU A 166 -1.80 13.10 -17.24
N PRO A 167 -3.11 12.84 -17.43
CA PRO A 167 -4.11 13.10 -16.39
C PRO A 167 -3.79 12.30 -15.12
N ALA A 168 -4.36 12.67 -13.98
CA ALA A 168 -4.13 11.93 -12.73
C ALA A 168 -4.85 10.57 -12.70
N ILE A 169 -6.03 10.50 -13.32
CA ILE A 169 -6.82 9.28 -13.45
C ILE A 169 -7.40 9.17 -14.87
N THR A 170 -7.42 7.96 -15.40
CA THR A 170 -8.03 7.65 -16.69
C THR A 170 -9.54 7.44 -16.57
N ASP A 171 -10.27 7.42 -17.69
CA ASP A 171 -11.70 7.07 -17.68
C ASP A 171 -11.94 5.65 -17.14
N LYS A 172 -11.04 4.72 -17.48
CA LYS A 172 -11.04 3.37 -16.89
C LYS A 172 -10.87 3.41 -15.38
N ASP A 173 -9.94 4.23 -14.86
CA ASP A 173 -9.79 4.36 -13.41
C ASP A 173 -11.05 4.91 -12.75
N ARG A 174 -11.77 5.84 -13.39
CA ARG A 174 -13.07 6.33 -12.87
C ARG A 174 -14.11 5.22 -12.80
N GLU A 175 -14.19 4.37 -13.83
CA GLU A 175 -15.07 3.20 -13.83
C GLU A 175 -14.68 2.19 -12.76
N ASP A 176 -13.39 1.88 -12.63
CA ASP A 176 -12.84 0.96 -11.64
C ASP A 176 -13.09 1.46 -10.21
N LEU A 177 -12.91 2.77 -9.96
CA LEU A 177 -13.19 3.41 -8.68
C LEU A 177 -14.68 3.36 -8.34
N LYS A 178 -15.57 3.64 -9.30
CA LYS A 178 -17.02 3.56 -9.10
C LYS A 178 -17.43 2.12 -8.76
N PHE A 179 -16.93 1.15 -9.51
CA PHE A 179 -17.14 -0.26 -9.21
C PHE A 179 -16.64 -0.63 -7.80
N GLY A 180 -15.44 -0.17 -7.43
CA GLY A 180 -14.88 -0.38 -6.09
C GLY A 180 -15.77 0.17 -4.97
N VAL A 181 -16.33 1.37 -5.15
CA VAL A 181 -17.29 1.96 -4.20
C VAL A 181 -18.53 1.07 -4.06
N GLU A 182 -19.09 0.60 -5.17
CA GLU A 182 -20.24 -0.32 -5.17
C GLU A 182 -19.92 -1.66 -4.49
N GLN A 183 -18.68 -2.15 -4.61
CA GLN A 183 -18.21 -3.36 -3.94
C GLN A 183 -17.82 -3.14 -2.47
N GLY A 184 -17.82 -1.91 -1.96
CA GLY A 184 -17.48 -1.62 -0.57
C GLY A 184 -16.01 -1.90 -0.23
N ILE A 185 -15.09 -1.52 -1.12
CA ILE A 185 -13.64 -1.59 -0.86
C ILE A 185 -13.23 -0.75 0.35
N ASP A 186 -12.09 -1.10 0.96
CA ASP A 186 -11.60 -0.44 2.16
C ASP A 186 -10.46 0.55 1.87
N PHE A 187 -9.71 0.35 0.79
CA PHE A 187 -8.58 1.19 0.36
C PHE A 187 -8.50 1.30 -1.16
N ILE A 188 -7.92 2.40 -1.63
CA ILE A 188 -7.50 2.59 -3.02
C ILE A 188 -5.98 2.79 -3.03
N ALA A 189 -5.25 2.03 -3.84
CA ALA A 189 -3.88 2.34 -4.23
C ALA A 189 -3.90 3.02 -5.60
N ALA A 190 -3.48 4.28 -5.63
CA ALA A 190 -3.48 5.13 -6.81
C ALA A 190 -2.12 5.04 -7.50
N SER A 191 -2.10 4.57 -8.75
CA SER A 191 -0.90 4.38 -9.57
C SER A 191 -0.41 5.68 -10.18
N PHE A 192 0.89 5.75 -10.45
CA PHE A 192 1.60 6.85 -11.10
C PHE A 192 1.34 8.23 -10.46
N VAL A 193 1.25 8.28 -9.12
CA VAL A 193 1.04 9.55 -8.41
C VAL A 193 2.31 10.39 -8.46
N ARG A 194 2.19 11.58 -9.05
CA ARG A 194 3.31 12.51 -9.29
C ARG A 194 3.30 13.73 -8.36
N ASN A 195 2.14 14.12 -7.86
CA ASN A 195 1.95 15.35 -7.09
C ASN A 195 0.69 15.28 -6.22
N ALA A 196 0.46 16.32 -5.41
CA ALA A 196 -0.69 16.39 -4.53
C ALA A 196 -2.04 16.49 -5.28
N GLU A 197 -2.05 17.08 -6.48
CA GLU A 197 -3.26 17.26 -7.29
C GLU A 197 -3.87 15.91 -7.69
N CYS A 198 -3.05 14.91 -8.02
CA CYS A 198 -3.54 13.57 -8.32
C CYS A 198 -4.43 12.99 -7.21
N ILE A 199 -4.02 13.18 -5.95
CA ILE A 199 -4.76 12.70 -4.79
C ILE A 199 -6.03 13.52 -4.57
N MET A 200 -5.96 14.84 -4.80
CA MET A 200 -7.13 15.71 -4.68
C MET A 200 -8.19 15.38 -5.73
N GLU A 201 -7.79 15.05 -6.96
CA GLU A 201 -8.69 14.66 -8.04
C GLU A 201 -9.42 13.35 -7.72
N ILE A 202 -8.70 12.31 -7.29
CA ILE A 202 -9.31 11.05 -6.85
C ILE A 202 -10.28 11.31 -5.70
N ARG A 203 -9.89 12.12 -4.71
CA ARG A 203 -10.74 12.46 -3.57
C ARG A 203 -11.99 13.24 -4.00
N ALA A 204 -11.88 14.14 -4.97
CA ALA A 204 -13.01 14.86 -5.54
C ALA A 204 -13.96 13.91 -6.26
N PHE A 205 -13.43 12.98 -7.06
CA PHE A 205 -14.23 11.95 -7.71
C PHE A 205 -14.96 11.08 -6.69
N LEU A 206 -14.29 10.59 -5.64
CA LEU A 206 -14.92 9.82 -4.56
C LEU A 206 -16.03 10.58 -3.83
N LYS A 207 -15.96 11.91 -3.71
CA LYS A 207 -17.07 12.73 -3.20
C LYS A 207 -18.30 12.63 -4.10
N THR A 208 -18.12 12.65 -5.43
CA THR A 208 -19.24 12.47 -6.37
C THR A 208 -19.87 11.08 -6.28
N CYS A 209 -19.11 10.08 -5.84
CA CYS A 209 -19.58 8.72 -5.56
C CYS A 209 -20.12 8.53 -4.12
N ASN A 210 -20.26 9.59 -3.32
CA ASN A 210 -20.63 9.53 -1.89
C ASN A 210 -19.71 8.63 -1.04
N ALA A 211 -18.44 8.49 -1.44
CA ALA A 211 -17.43 7.68 -0.77
C ALA A 211 -16.14 8.43 -0.38
N PRO A 212 -16.19 9.69 0.10
CA PRO A 212 -14.98 10.48 0.41
C PRO A 212 -14.16 9.91 1.58
N TYR A 213 -14.71 8.94 2.30
CA TYR A 213 -14.09 8.30 3.45
C TYR A 213 -13.11 7.19 3.05
N ILE A 214 -13.08 6.72 1.79
CA ILE A 214 -12.16 5.65 1.38
C ILE A 214 -10.73 6.23 1.37
N PRO A 215 -9.79 5.68 2.15
CA PRO A 215 -8.40 6.15 2.17
C PRO A 215 -7.70 5.90 0.83
N ILE A 216 -6.91 6.89 0.40
CA ILE A 216 -6.10 6.82 -0.83
C ILE A 216 -4.63 6.61 -0.45
N ILE A 217 -4.05 5.52 -0.92
CA ILE A 217 -2.64 5.18 -0.82
C ILE A 217 -1.95 5.61 -2.12
N ALA A 218 -1.03 6.57 -2.05
CA ALA A 218 -0.30 7.03 -3.23
C ALA A 218 0.83 6.05 -3.57
N LYS A 219 0.87 5.52 -4.80
CA LYS A 219 2.00 4.71 -5.28
C LYS A 219 3.06 5.63 -5.87
N ILE A 220 4.27 5.55 -5.33
CA ILE A 220 5.41 6.34 -5.78
C ILE A 220 6.26 5.47 -6.69
N GLU A 221 6.25 5.83 -7.97
CA GLU A 221 6.72 4.98 -9.08
C GLU A 221 7.70 5.71 -10.01
N ASN A 222 7.92 7.03 -9.83
CA ASN A 222 8.79 7.82 -10.70
C ASN A 222 9.50 8.96 -9.95
N ALA A 223 10.45 9.60 -10.64
CA ALA A 223 11.26 10.69 -10.10
C ALA A 223 10.45 11.92 -9.68
N GLU A 224 9.36 12.25 -10.38
CA GLU A 224 8.50 13.39 -10.02
C GLU A 224 7.78 13.16 -8.70
N GLY A 225 7.23 11.95 -8.48
CA GLY A 225 6.62 11.56 -7.21
C GLY A 225 7.62 11.59 -6.04
N ILE A 226 8.89 11.24 -6.28
CA ILE A 226 9.96 11.38 -5.28
C ILE A 226 10.24 12.84 -4.96
N LYS A 227 10.36 13.70 -5.98
CA LYS A 227 10.59 15.14 -5.81
C LYS A 227 9.46 15.81 -5.02
N ASN A 228 8.22 15.39 -5.25
CA ASN A 228 7.02 15.94 -4.62
C ASN A 228 6.55 15.14 -3.39
N ILE A 229 7.39 14.24 -2.86
CA ILE A 229 6.96 13.29 -1.82
C ILE A 229 6.34 13.96 -0.59
N ASP A 230 6.86 15.13 -0.19
CA ASP A 230 6.38 15.83 1.01
C ASP A 230 4.96 16.38 0.84
N GLU A 231 4.58 16.85 -0.35
CA GLU A 231 3.21 17.30 -0.60
C GLU A 231 2.24 16.13 -0.77
N ILE A 232 2.68 15.05 -1.42
CA ILE A 232 1.89 13.83 -1.59
C ILE A 232 1.56 13.22 -0.21
N ILE A 233 2.55 13.09 0.68
CA ILE A 233 2.36 12.59 2.05
C ILE A 233 1.33 13.44 2.82
N ARG A 234 1.31 14.76 2.63
CA ARG A 234 0.34 15.63 3.31
C ARG A 234 -1.11 15.32 2.91
N CYS A 235 -1.38 15.12 1.61
CA CYS A 235 -2.74 14.95 1.09
C CYS A 235 -3.22 13.49 0.98
N ALA A 236 -2.30 12.51 0.84
CA ALA A 236 -2.61 11.09 0.79
C ALA A 236 -2.91 10.52 2.18
N ASP A 237 -3.64 9.41 2.23
CA ASP A 237 -3.95 8.72 3.48
C ASP A 237 -2.89 7.68 3.86
N GLY A 238 -2.03 7.30 2.91
CA GLY A 238 -0.83 6.47 3.07
C GLY A 238 0.00 6.48 1.80
N ILE A 239 1.16 5.83 1.82
CA ILE A 239 2.09 5.72 0.68
C ILE A 239 2.39 4.26 0.38
N MET A 240 2.61 3.92 -0.88
CA MET A 240 3.18 2.65 -1.32
C MET A 240 4.47 2.92 -2.09
N VAL A 241 5.57 2.33 -1.63
CA VAL A 241 6.87 2.35 -2.31
C VAL A 241 6.91 1.19 -3.28
N ALA A 242 6.68 1.45 -4.57
CA ALA A 242 6.63 0.45 -5.64
C ALA A 242 8.00 0.35 -6.32
N ARG A 243 8.84 -0.53 -5.79
CA ARG A 243 10.30 -0.55 -6.05
C ARG A 243 10.65 -1.04 -7.46
N GLY A 244 9.85 -1.95 -8.01
CA GLY A 244 9.96 -2.42 -9.38
C GLY A 244 9.77 -1.28 -10.36
N ASP A 245 8.63 -0.57 -10.26
CA ASP A 245 8.33 0.58 -11.12
C ASP A 245 9.35 1.71 -10.91
N LEU A 246 9.69 2.01 -9.65
CA LEU A 246 10.68 3.04 -9.33
C LEU A 246 12.07 2.72 -9.89
N GLY A 247 12.47 1.45 -9.89
CA GLY A 247 13.75 0.99 -10.44
C GLY A 247 13.83 1.00 -11.97
N VAL A 248 12.71 1.18 -12.67
CA VAL A 248 12.71 1.47 -14.11
C VAL A 248 13.05 2.93 -14.37
N GLU A 249 12.51 3.84 -13.56
CA GLU A 249 12.64 5.30 -13.73
C GLU A 249 13.89 5.90 -13.07
N ILE A 250 14.40 5.25 -12.02
CA ILE A 250 15.50 5.75 -11.17
C ILE A 250 16.60 4.68 -11.11
N PRO A 251 17.89 5.07 -11.08
CA PRO A 251 18.99 4.12 -10.90
C PRO A 251 18.75 3.17 -9.72
N ALA A 252 18.92 1.87 -9.96
CA ALA A 252 18.58 0.82 -8.99
C ALA A 252 19.37 0.95 -7.67
N GLU A 253 20.59 1.49 -7.72
CA GLU A 253 21.43 1.77 -6.55
C GLU A 253 20.88 2.88 -5.63
N GLU A 254 20.02 3.78 -6.14
CA GLU A 254 19.41 4.85 -5.36
C GLU A 254 18.13 4.40 -4.64
N VAL A 255 17.42 3.42 -5.20
CA VAL A 255 16.13 2.91 -4.71
C VAL A 255 16.17 2.53 -3.22
N PRO A 256 17.19 1.81 -2.69
CA PRO A 256 17.24 1.47 -1.26
C PRO A 256 17.26 2.68 -0.33
N TYR A 257 17.99 3.75 -0.70
CA TYR A 257 18.01 4.98 0.10
C TYR A 257 16.66 5.72 0.00
N LEU A 258 16.07 5.80 -1.19
CA LEU A 258 14.78 6.44 -1.39
C LEU A 258 13.66 5.73 -0.62
N GLN A 259 13.64 4.40 -0.60
CA GLN A 259 12.73 3.61 0.24
C GLN A 259 12.83 4.04 1.71
N LYS A 260 14.05 4.07 2.27
CA LYS A 260 14.29 4.46 3.68
C LYS A 260 13.76 5.87 3.94
N MET A 261 14.10 6.81 3.06
CA MET A 261 13.68 8.20 3.16
C MET A 261 12.15 8.33 3.14
N ILE A 262 11.45 7.68 2.20
CA ILE A 262 9.99 7.72 2.11
C ILE A 262 9.33 7.13 3.36
N ILE A 263 9.78 5.95 3.82
CA ILE A 263 9.25 5.29 5.01
C ILE A 263 9.44 6.17 6.24
N GLN A 264 10.62 6.76 6.43
CA GLN A 264 10.89 7.68 7.54
C GLN A 264 9.98 8.91 7.51
N LYS A 265 9.80 9.52 6.34
CA LYS A 265 8.87 10.65 6.18
C LYS A 265 7.41 10.24 6.48
N CYS A 266 6.97 9.08 6.02
CA CYS A 266 5.63 8.57 6.31
C CYS A 266 5.42 8.36 7.82
N ASN A 267 6.39 7.74 8.48
CA ASN A 267 6.40 7.57 9.93
C ASN A 267 6.36 8.92 10.66
N TYR A 268 7.16 9.89 10.22
CA TYR A 268 7.21 11.25 10.76
C TYR A 268 5.86 12.00 10.64
N TYR A 269 5.20 11.87 9.48
CA TYR A 269 3.90 12.48 9.18
C TYR A 269 2.71 11.61 9.54
N TYR A 270 2.94 10.50 10.23
CA TYR A 270 1.89 9.68 10.76
C TYR A 270 0.99 9.11 9.64
N LYS A 271 1.58 8.69 8.52
CA LYS A 271 0.90 8.06 7.38
C LYS A 271 1.34 6.60 7.26
N PRO A 272 0.41 5.63 7.13
CA PRO A 272 0.76 4.25 6.81
C PRO A 272 1.61 4.16 5.54
N VAL A 273 2.62 3.30 5.55
CA VAL A 273 3.47 3.03 4.39
C VAL A 273 3.56 1.54 4.07
N ILE A 274 3.46 1.23 2.78
CA ILE A 274 3.54 -0.13 2.24
C ILE A 274 4.83 -0.26 1.42
N THR A 275 5.61 -1.29 1.67
CA THR A 275 6.73 -1.68 0.80
C THR A 275 6.25 -2.76 -0.18
N ALA A 276 6.36 -2.49 -1.48
CA ALA A 276 5.73 -3.29 -2.53
C ALA A 276 6.72 -3.69 -3.63
N THR A 277 6.33 -4.73 -4.39
CA THR A 277 7.06 -5.36 -5.52
C THR A 277 8.41 -5.96 -5.12
N GLN A 278 8.96 -6.90 -5.91
CA GLN A 278 10.29 -7.50 -5.70
C GLN A 278 10.53 -8.07 -4.28
N MET A 279 9.49 -8.53 -3.58
CA MET A 279 9.64 -9.02 -2.21
C MET A 279 10.15 -10.46 -2.19
N LEU A 280 9.31 -11.42 -2.61
CA LEU A 280 9.66 -12.84 -2.66
C LEU A 280 9.44 -13.40 -4.07
N ASP A 281 9.76 -12.62 -5.10
CA ASP A 281 9.40 -12.87 -6.50
C ASP A 281 9.84 -14.25 -7.02
N SER A 282 10.99 -14.76 -6.57
CA SER A 282 11.46 -16.10 -6.90
C SER A 282 10.47 -17.19 -6.48
N MET A 283 9.61 -16.92 -5.49
CA MET A 283 8.57 -17.83 -5.01
C MET A 283 7.36 -17.95 -5.95
N ILE A 284 7.28 -17.13 -7.01
CA ILE A 284 6.36 -17.40 -8.12
C ILE A 284 6.64 -18.79 -8.71
N ARG A 285 7.93 -19.15 -8.79
CA ARG A 285 8.41 -20.37 -9.45
C ARG A 285 8.95 -21.41 -8.48
N ASN A 286 9.41 -20.99 -7.30
CA ASN A 286 10.14 -21.83 -6.35
C ASN A 286 9.44 -21.92 -4.98
N PRO A 287 9.56 -23.04 -4.25
CA PRO A 287 8.92 -23.19 -2.94
C PRO A 287 9.63 -22.43 -1.80
N ARG A 288 10.79 -21.82 -2.06
CA ARG A 288 11.59 -21.07 -1.08
C ARG A 288 12.22 -19.84 -1.75
N PRO A 289 12.36 -18.72 -1.03
CA PRO A 289 12.98 -17.53 -1.56
C PRO A 289 14.51 -17.64 -1.50
N THR A 290 15.18 -16.70 -2.15
CA THR A 290 16.61 -16.47 -2.01
C THR A 290 16.94 -15.79 -0.69
N ARG A 291 18.20 -15.86 -0.25
CA ARG A 291 18.67 -15.12 0.94
C ARG A 291 18.61 -13.60 0.73
N ALA A 292 18.79 -13.13 -0.50
CA ALA A 292 18.68 -11.72 -0.85
C ALA A 292 17.26 -11.19 -0.61
N GLU A 293 16.25 -11.91 -1.09
CA GLU A 293 14.83 -11.57 -0.87
C GLU A 293 14.46 -11.59 0.62
N VAL A 294 14.93 -12.59 1.38
CA VAL A 294 14.72 -12.62 2.84
C VAL A 294 15.32 -11.38 3.52
N THR A 295 16.54 -11.00 3.12
CA THR A 295 17.24 -9.82 3.66
C THR A 295 16.52 -8.53 3.29
N ASP A 296 15.99 -8.45 2.08
CA ASP A 296 15.27 -7.31 1.57
C ASP A 296 13.94 -7.07 2.31
N VAL A 297 13.14 -8.14 2.50
CA VAL A 297 11.93 -8.09 3.34
C VAL A 297 12.26 -7.67 4.77
N ALA A 298 13.31 -8.24 5.37
CA ALA A 298 13.73 -7.87 6.73
C ALA A 298 14.14 -6.40 6.82
N ASN A 299 14.87 -5.88 5.82
CA ASN A 299 15.24 -4.46 5.78
C ASN A 299 14.03 -3.54 5.65
N ALA A 300 13.00 -3.89 4.89
CA ALA A 300 11.75 -3.12 4.85
C ALA A 300 11.10 -3.01 6.24
N VAL A 301 11.14 -4.08 7.03
CA VAL A 301 10.66 -4.09 8.42
C VAL A 301 11.55 -3.22 9.32
N TYR A 302 12.89 -3.34 9.23
CA TYR A 302 13.82 -2.49 9.98
C TYR A 302 13.68 -1.00 9.64
N ASP A 303 13.36 -0.68 8.40
CA ASP A 303 13.11 0.69 7.94
C ASP A 303 11.84 1.29 8.56
N GLY A 304 10.95 0.43 9.09
CA GLY A 304 9.76 0.82 9.82
C GLY A 304 8.48 0.80 8.98
N THR A 305 8.43 -0.01 7.92
CA THR A 305 7.24 -0.16 7.08
C THR A 305 6.03 -0.62 7.91
N ASP A 306 4.81 -0.19 7.56
CA ASP A 306 3.59 -0.65 8.23
C ASP A 306 3.08 -1.95 7.61
N ALA A 307 3.28 -2.12 6.31
CA ALA A 307 2.89 -3.31 5.58
C ALA A 307 3.90 -3.71 4.50
N VAL A 308 3.98 -5.01 4.23
CA VAL A 308 4.71 -5.62 3.11
C VAL A 308 3.72 -6.28 2.15
N MET A 309 4.01 -6.25 0.85
CA MET A 309 3.06 -6.72 -0.18
C MET A 309 3.63 -7.81 -1.09
N LEU A 310 2.89 -8.91 -1.21
CA LEU A 310 3.09 -9.96 -2.21
C LEU A 310 2.28 -9.64 -3.47
N SER A 311 2.93 -9.75 -4.63
CA SER A 311 2.41 -9.42 -5.95
C SER A 311 2.12 -10.69 -6.75
N GLY A 312 2.99 -11.05 -7.71
CA GLY A 312 2.82 -12.26 -8.52
C GLY A 312 2.90 -13.54 -7.68
N GLU A 313 3.60 -13.50 -6.55
CA GLU A 313 3.82 -14.64 -5.65
C GLU A 313 2.50 -15.27 -5.21
N THR A 314 1.51 -14.45 -4.85
CA THR A 314 0.17 -14.93 -4.46
C THR A 314 -0.80 -14.91 -5.63
N ALA A 315 -0.69 -13.97 -6.57
CA ALA A 315 -1.68 -13.82 -7.63
C ALA A 315 -1.64 -14.95 -8.66
N GLN A 316 -0.45 -15.34 -9.11
CA GLN A 316 -0.24 -16.31 -10.19
C GLN A 316 0.87 -17.34 -9.91
N GLY A 317 1.52 -17.23 -8.75
CA GLY A 317 2.61 -18.10 -8.35
C GLY A 317 2.17 -19.54 -8.09
N LYS A 318 3.13 -20.46 -8.21
CA LYS A 318 2.93 -21.89 -7.91
C LYS A 318 2.77 -22.17 -6.42
N TYR A 319 3.20 -21.25 -5.55
CA TYR A 319 3.33 -21.45 -4.11
C TYR A 319 2.73 -20.28 -3.30
N PRO A 320 1.44 -19.92 -3.51
CA PRO A 320 0.85 -18.73 -2.89
C PRO A 320 0.78 -18.82 -1.36
N LEU A 321 0.49 -20.00 -0.81
CA LEU A 321 0.41 -20.21 0.64
C LEU A 321 1.81 -20.20 1.29
N GLU A 322 2.79 -20.82 0.66
CA GLU A 322 4.17 -20.86 1.13
C GLU A 322 4.79 -19.46 1.08
N ALA A 323 4.51 -18.67 0.05
CA ALA A 323 4.97 -17.29 -0.05
C ALA A 323 4.44 -16.44 1.12
N LEU A 324 3.14 -16.55 1.43
CA LEU A 324 2.58 -15.86 2.60
C LEU A 324 3.17 -16.37 3.91
N ARG A 325 3.25 -17.69 4.12
CA ARG A 325 3.81 -18.27 5.35
C ARG A 325 5.27 -17.86 5.56
N MET A 326 6.05 -17.80 4.48
CA MET A 326 7.43 -17.32 4.50
C MET A 326 7.49 -15.83 4.85
N MET A 327 6.67 -14.99 4.22
CA MET A 327 6.57 -13.56 4.56
C MET A 327 6.24 -13.36 6.04
N VAL A 328 5.27 -14.10 6.58
CA VAL A 328 4.91 -14.08 8.01
C VAL A 328 6.10 -14.49 8.89
N HIS A 329 6.84 -15.53 8.48
CA HIS A 329 8.00 -16.01 9.23
C HIS A 329 9.12 -14.97 9.27
N ILE A 330 9.46 -14.37 8.13
CA ILE A 330 10.49 -13.31 8.05
C ILE A 330 10.09 -12.12 8.91
N VAL A 331 8.83 -11.65 8.79
CA VAL A 331 8.33 -10.51 9.57
C VAL A 331 8.44 -10.79 11.07
N ARG A 332 7.96 -11.94 11.55
CA ARG A 332 7.99 -12.29 12.98
C ARG A 332 9.43 -12.39 13.50
N SER A 333 10.29 -13.09 12.77
CA SER A 333 11.71 -13.23 13.11
C SER A 333 12.41 -11.87 13.19
N THR A 334 12.14 -10.99 12.23
CA THR A 334 12.71 -9.64 12.21
C THR A 334 12.22 -8.78 13.36
N GLU A 335 10.92 -8.85 13.69
CA GLU A 335 10.31 -8.08 14.79
C GLU A 335 10.86 -8.44 16.17
N GLU A 336 11.29 -9.69 16.38
CA GLU A 336 11.93 -10.13 17.63
C GLU A 336 13.28 -9.42 17.88
N HIS A 337 13.93 -8.93 16.82
CA HIS A 337 15.22 -8.27 16.85
C HIS A 337 15.14 -6.74 16.73
N LEU A 338 13.94 -6.16 16.75
CA LEU A 338 13.79 -4.70 16.75
C LEU A 338 14.25 -4.08 18.07
N ASP A 339 15.04 -3.02 17.96
CA ASP A 339 15.42 -2.17 19.10
C ASP A 339 14.26 -1.24 19.47
N TYR A 340 13.35 -1.75 20.29
CA TYR A 340 12.17 -1.01 20.74
C TYR A 340 12.51 0.20 21.62
N ASP A 341 13.65 0.20 22.31
CA ASP A 341 14.11 1.34 23.10
C ASP A 341 14.51 2.49 22.16
N MET A 342 15.27 2.19 21.10
CA MET A 342 15.63 3.17 20.08
C MET A 342 14.40 3.68 19.32
N LEU A 343 13.45 2.80 18.98
CA LEU A 343 12.21 3.19 18.31
C LEU A 343 11.37 4.15 19.16
N LEU A 344 11.20 3.84 20.44
CA LEU A 344 10.46 4.70 21.36
C LEU A 344 11.15 6.05 21.54
N LYS A 345 12.49 6.05 21.70
CA LYS A 345 13.29 7.28 21.83
C LYS A 345 13.18 8.18 20.60
N LYS A 346 13.26 7.62 19.39
CA LYS A 346 13.05 8.38 18.15
C LYS A 346 11.65 8.98 18.08
N ALA A 347 10.66 8.26 18.57
CA ALA A 347 9.29 8.73 18.58
C ALA A 347 9.03 9.88 19.58
N GLU A 348 9.92 10.11 20.56
CA GLU A 348 9.85 11.24 21.49
C GLU A 348 9.93 12.60 20.77
N GLU A 349 10.68 12.68 19.67
CA GLU A 349 10.79 13.87 18.83
C GLU A 349 9.42 14.34 18.29
N HIS A 350 8.40 13.46 18.33
CA HIS A 350 7.07 13.76 17.83
C HIS A 350 6.05 14.08 18.93
N ARG A 351 6.45 14.11 20.21
CA ARG A 351 5.53 14.29 21.36
C ARG A 351 4.74 15.61 21.31
N MET A 352 5.25 16.65 20.65
CA MET A 352 4.70 18.02 20.69
C MET A 352 3.70 18.39 19.58
N LYS A 353 3.28 17.45 18.71
CA LYS A 353 2.41 17.77 17.56
C LYS A 353 0.91 17.89 17.88
N GLY A 354 0.46 17.56 19.09
CA GLY A 354 -0.94 17.72 19.52
C GLY A 354 -1.35 16.88 20.75
N ILE A 355 -2.59 17.04 21.21
CA ILE A 355 -3.14 16.34 22.39
C ILE A 355 -3.11 14.81 22.17
N SER A 356 -3.61 14.33 21.02
CA SER A 356 -3.67 12.90 20.73
C SER A 356 -2.29 12.24 20.74
N THR A 357 -1.26 12.93 20.22
CA THR A 357 0.10 12.39 20.15
C THR A 357 0.76 12.40 21.52
N ALA A 358 0.51 13.42 22.35
CA ALA A 358 0.98 13.45 23.72
C ALA A 358 0.38 12.30 24.55
N ILE A 359 -0.93 12.08 24.46
CA ILE A 359 -1.62 10.97 25.13
C ILE A 359 -1.18 9.61 24.58
N GLY A 360 -1.07 9.46 23.26
CA GLY A 360 -0.58 8.22 22.64
C GLY A 360 0.82 7.87 23.10
N HIS A 361 1.73 8.86 23.11
CA HIS A 361 3.09 8.70 23.61
C HIS A 361 3.09 8.29 25.09
N ALA A 362 2.34 9.01 25.93
CA ALA A 362 2.24 8.70 27.36
C ALA A 362 1.71 7.28 27.59
N SER A 363 0.72 6.86 26.78
CA SER A 363 0.13 5.51 26.85
C SER A 363 1.16 4.43 26.52
N VAL A 364 1.95 4.62 25.46
CA VAL A 364 3.00 3.68 25.06
C VAL A 364 4.13 3.62 26.08
N THR A 365 4.56 4.78 26.59
CA THR A 365 5.63 4.84 27.60
C THR A 365 5.19 4.18 28.91
N THR A 366 3.96 4.46 29.35
CA THR A 366 3.39 3.85 30.55
C THR A 366 3.25 2.34 30.38
N ALA A 367 2.76 1.88 29.22
CA ALA A 367 2.65 0.46 28.90
C ALA A 367 4.02 -0.25 28.95
N TYR A 368 5.05 0.40 28.41
CA TYR A 368 6.41 -0.13 28.43
C TYR A 368 6.96 -0.24 29.86
N ASN A 369 6.87 0.84 30.63
CA ASN A 369 7.43 0.91 31.98
C ASN A 369 6.73 -0.03 32.98
N LEU A 370 5.42 -0.22 32.82
CA LEU A 370 4.63 -1.09 33.70
C LEU A 370 4.62 -2.55 33.25
N GLY A 371 5.26 -2.88 32.11
CA GLY A 371 5.18 -4.22 31.54
C GLY A 371 3.74 -4.62 31.20
N ALA A 372 2.92 -3.65 30.76
CA ALA A 372 1.51 -3.87 30.48
C ALA A 372 1.32 -4.95 29.39
N LYS A 373 0.30 -5.79 29.58
CA LYS A 373 -0.05 -6.88 28.67
C LYS A 373 -0.46 -6.35 27.30
N CYS A 374 -1.31 -5.34 27.27
CA CYS A 374 -1.80 -4.72 26.05
C CYS A 374 -2.18 -3.24 26.24
N ILE A 375 -2.26 -2.53 25.13
CA ILE A 375 -2.83 -1.19 25.01
C ILE A 375 -4.18 -1.32 24.29
N ILE A 376 -5.27 -0.98 24.97
CA ILE A 376 -6.63 -1.06 24.46
C ILE A 376 -7.04 0.32 23.95
N THR A 377 -7.52 0.38 22.71
CA THR A 377 -7.86 1.62 22.02
C THR A 377 -9.29 1.59 21.48
N PRO A 378 -10.30 1.85 22.33
CA PRO A 378 -11.67 2.04 21.86
C PRO A 378 -11.73 3.25 20.91
N SER A 379 -12.17 3.04 19.67
CA SER A 379 -12.09 4.07 18.63
C SER A 379 -13.12 3.86 17.51
N VAL A 380 -14.04 4.82 17.35
CA VAL A 380 -15.06 4.77 16.28
C VAL A 380 -14.43 4.82 14.88
N SER A 381 -13.48 5.73 14.63
CA SER A 381 -12.81 5.87 13.31
C SER A 381 -11.46 5.17 13.18
N GLY A 382 -11.00 4.51 14.26
CA GLY A 382 -9.66 3.93 14.37
C GLY A 382 -8.52 4.94 14.55
N ALA A 383 -8.81 6.24 14.66
CA ALA A 383 -7.79 7.29 14.79
C ALA A 383 -6.88 7.11 16.02
N THR A 384 -7.42 6.72 17.18
CA THR A 384 -6.62 6.48 18.40
C THR A 384 -5.66 5.30 18.21
N ALA A 385 -6.17 4.17 17.69
CA ALA A 385 -5.35 3.00 17.38
C ALA A 385 -4.21 3.36 16.41
N ARG A 386 -4.52 4.17 15.39
CA ARG A 386 -3.55 4.68 14.42
C ARG A 386 -2.47 5.55 15.09
N VAL A 387 -2.83 6.40 16.05
CA VAL A 387 -1.86 7.23 16.78
C VAL A 387 -0.92 6.37 17.63
N VAL A 388 -1.47 5.42 18.40
CA VAL A 388 -0.68 4.51 19.25
C VAL A 388 0.26 3.64 18.41
N SER A 389 -0.24 3.08 17.30
CA SER A 389 0.52 2.27 16.34
C SER A 389 1.82 2.93 15.86
N LYS A 390 1.81 4.25 15.67
CA LYS A 390 2.94 5.01 15.12
C LYS A 390 4.14 5.14 16.05
N PHE A 391 3.91 5.04 17.35
CA PHE A 391 5.00 4.96 18.33
C PHE A 391 5.67 3.58 18.33
N LYS A 392 5.25 2.68 17.42
CA LYS A 392 5.73 1.32 17.21
C LYS A 392 5.95 0.56 18.54
N PRO A 393 4.94 0.53 19.45
CA PRO A 393 5.10 -0.06 20.77
C PRO A 393 5.47 -1.53 20.70
N LYS A 394 6.34 -2.00 21.61
CA LYS A 394 6.58 -3.43 21.85
C LYS A 394 5.30 -4.11 22.36
N THR A 395 4.56 -3.44 23.23
CA THR A 395 3.27 -3.91 23.75
C THR A 395 2.24 -4.12 22.64
N MET A 396 1.36 -5.11 22.79
CA MET A 396 0.28 -5.37 21.85
C MET A 396 -0.73 -4.22 21.85
N VAL A 397 -1.18 -3.77 20.67
CA VAL A 397 -2.22 -2.76 20.56
C VAL A 397 -3.51 -3.42 20.08
N ILE A 398 -4.60 -3.24 20.83
CA ILE A 398 -5.92 -3.76 20.48
C ILE A 398 -6.82 -2.59 20.13
N GLY A 399 -7.30 -2.55 18.88
CA GLY A 399 -8.24 -1.54 18.40
C GLY A 399 -9.67 -2.04 18.55
N VAL A 400 -10.47 -1.40 19.40
CA VAL A 400 -11.86 -1.84 19.65
C VAL A 400 -12.83 -0.89 18.97
N THR A 401 -13.72 -1.41 18.13
CA THR A 401 -14.72 -0.58 17.44
C THR A 401 -16.00 -1.35 17.13
N PRO A 402 -17.17 -0.69 17.15
CA PRO A 402 -18.40 -1.28 16.64
C PRO A 402 -18.53 -1.19 15.10
N ASP A 403 -17.70 -0.38 14.44
CA ASP A 403 -17.79 -0.12 13.00
C ASP A 403 -16.94 -1.11 12.19
N GLU A 404 -17.61 -1.93 11.38
CA GLU A 404 -16.99 -2.94 10.51
C GLU A 404 -15.99 -2.35 9.52
N ARG A 405 -16.27 -1.17 8.99
CA ARG A 405 -15.34 -0.49 8.07
C ARG A 405 -14.06 -0.09 8.77
N THR A 406 -14.17 0.38 10.01
CA THR A 406 -13.02 0.75 10.83
C THR A 406 -12.20 -0.48 11.25
N LEU A 407 -12.82 -1.64 11.51
CA LEU A 407 -12.09 -2.90 11.72
C LEU A 407 -11.16 -3.21 10.55
N ARG A 408 -11.69 -3.13 9.33
CA ARG A 408 -10.92 -3.37 8.11
C ARG A 408 -9.90 -2.27 7.85
N ARG A 409 -10.23 -1.01 8.14
CA ARG A 409 -9.27 0.10 8.06
C ARG A 409 -8.07 -0.10 8.98
N MET A 410 -8.25 -0.69 10.17
CA MET A 410 -7.15 -0.98 11.09
C MET A 410 -6.22 -2.10 10.60
N GLN A 411 -6.56 -2.83 9.53
CA GLN A 411 -5.67 -3.85 8.94
C GLN A 411 -4.39 -3.28 8.34
N ILE A 412 -4.30 -1.97 8.10
CA ILE A 412 -3.06 -1.32 7.63
C ILE A 412 -2.22 -0.73 8.77
N TYR A 413 -2.73 -0.70 10.01
CA TYR A 413 -2.02 -0.08 11.13
C TYR A 413 -1.07 -1.07 11.77
N TRP A 414 0.22 -0.77 11.76
CA TRP A 414 1.26 -1.62 12.33
C TRP A 414 0.97 -1.98 13.79
N GLY A 415 1.08 -3.25 14.14
CA GLY A 415 0.93 -3.74 15.51
C GLY A 415 -0.48 -3.70 16.10
N VAL A 416 -1.49 -3.26 15.34
CA VAL A 416 -2.88 -3.17 15.80
C VAL A 416 -3.62 -4.46 15.48
N LEU A 417 -4.21 -5.07 16.51
CA LEU A 417 -5.18 -6.14 16.40
C LEU A 417 -6.60 -5.57 16.57
N PRO A 418 -7.41 -5.49 15.51
CA PRO A 418 -8.76 -4.97 15.63
C PRO A 418 -9.75 -6.01 16.18
N MET A 419 -10.67 -5.56 17.02
CA MET A 419 -11.75 -6.36 17.62
C MET A 419 -13.08 -5.63 17.54
N LYS A 420 -14.11 -6.38 17.13
CA LYS A 420 -15.48 -5.87 17.04
C LYS A 420 -16.11 -5.79 18.42
N SER A 421 -16.63 -4.62 18.78
CA SER A 421 -17.51 -4.45 19.95
C SER A 421 -18.95 -4.20 19.52
N ILE A 422 -19.86 -4.16 20.49
CA ILE A 422 -21.17 -3.52 20.29
C ILE A 422 -21.05 -2.01 20.51
N GLN A 423 -22.03 -1.25 20.05
CA GLN A 423 -22.05 0.21 20.21
C GLN A 423 -22.55 0.59 21.61
N PHE A 424 -21.82 1.50 22.24
CA PHE A 424 -22.17 2.09 23.54
C PHE A 424 -22.17 3.62 23.46
N ASN A 425 -22.90 4.25 24.37
CA ASN A 425 -23.10 5.71 24.37
C ASN A 425 -22.42 6.41 25.55
N SER A 426 -22.03 5.69 26.60
CA SER A 426 -21.30 6.26 27.73
C SER A 426 -19.82 5.89 27.66
N THR A 427 -18.97 6.79 28.15
CA THR A 427 -17.52 6.55 28.21
C THR A 427 -17.17 5.36 29.07
N GLU A 428 -17.84 5.19 30.21
CA GLU A 428 -17.54 4.10 31.14
C GLU A 428 -17.89 2.75 30.52
N ASP A 429 -19.06 2.63 29.89
CA ASP A 429 -19.46 1.38 29.22
C ASP A 429 -18.50 1.03 28.08
N ILE A 430 -18.08 2.03 27.28
CA ILE A 430 -17.08 1.83 26.22
C ILE A 430 -15.78 1.27 26.81
N CYS A 431 -15.30 1.81 27.92
CA CYS A 431 -14.03 1.41 28.53
C CYS A 431 -14.14 0.02 29.16
N SER A 432 -15.16 -0.21 29.99
CA SER A 432 -15.37 -1.47 30.71
C SER A 432 -15.63 -2.61 29.74
N SER A 433 -16.52 -2.44 28.76
CA SER A 433 -16.79 -3.49 27.77
C SER A 433 -15.61 -3.77 26.84
N ALA A 434 -14.72 -2.80 26.59
CA ALA A 434 -13.49 -3.06 25.86
C ALA A 434 -12.52 -3.94 26.66
N ILE A 435 -12.41 -3.73 27.98
CA ILE A 435 -11.63 -4.59 28.87
C ILE A 435 -12.23 -5.98 28.96
N GLU A 436 -13.54 -6.09 29.18
CA GLU A 436 -14.27 -7.36 29.21
C GLU A 436 -14.08 -8.15 27.91
N LEU A 437 -14.17 -7.49 26.75
CA LEU A 437 -13.96 -8.13 25.45
C LEU A 437 -12.54 -8.70 25.31
N VAL A 438 -11.53 -7.95 25.76
CA VAL A 438 -10.13 -8.38 25.72
C VAL A 438 -9.90 -9.58 26.63
N CYS A 439 -10.52 -9.60 27.81
CA CYS A 439 -10.45 -10.73 28.75
C CYS A 439 -11.20 -11.96 28.21
N ALA A 440 -12.41 -11.76 27.67
CA ALA A 440 -13.22 -12.83 27.07
C ALA A 440 -12.57 -13.45 25.82
N LYS A 441 -11.62 -12.76 25.20
CA LYS A 441 -10.80 -13.23 24.08
C LYS A 441 -9.41 -13.73 24.52
N GLU A 442 -9.17 -13.84 25.82
CA GLU A 442 -7.94 -14.39 26.42
C GLU A 442 -6.66 -13.60 26.05
N TYR A 443 -6.79 -12.31 25.79
CA TYR A 443 -5.63 -11.43 25.53
C TYR A 443 -5.09 -10.77 26.80
N ALA A 444 -5.85 -10.78 27.89
CA ALA A 444 -5.44 -10.37 29.24
C ALA A 444 -6.19 -11.22 30.28
N GLU A 445 -5.54 -11.49 31.40
CA GLU A 445 -6.07 -12.33 32.49
C GLU A 445 -5.98 -11.58 33.84
N THR A 446 -6.64 -12.09 34.87
CA THR A 446 -6.59 -11.52 36.23
C THR A 446 -5.15 -11.28 36.68
N GLY A 447 -4.88 -10.07 37.17
CA GLY A 447 -3.55 -9.60 37.58
C GLY A 447 -2.73 -8.90 36.49
N ASP A 448 -3.10 -9.02 35.21
CA ASP A 448 -2.45 -8.28 34.13
C ASP A 448 -2.73 -6.78 34.25
N ILE A 449 -1.71 -5.95 33.94
CA ILE A 449 -1.87 -4.50 33.77
C ILE A 449 -2.21 -4.23 32.30
N VAL A 450 -3.27 -3.46 32.06
CA VAL A 450 -3.65 -2.96 30.74
C VAL A 450 -3.70 -1.44 30.72
N ILE A 451 -3.34 -0.86 29.56
CA ILE A 451 -3.45 0.59 29.35
C ILE A 451 -4.59 0.86 28.38
N LEU A 452 -5.55 1.69 28.78
CA LEU A 452 -6.65 2.09 27.92
C LEU A 452 -6.44 3.55 27.49
N THR A 453 -6.60 3.82 26.20
CA THR A 453 -6.57 5.19 25.66
C THR A 453 -7.69 5.41 24.65
N ALA A 454 -8.42 6.51 24.80
CA ALA A 454 -9.61 6.81 24.01
C ALA A 454 -9.73 8.33 23.72
N GLY A 455 -10.56 8.66 22.72
CA GLY A 455 -10.98 10.03 22.45
C GLY A 455 -12.41 10.25 22.90
N LEU A 456 -12.59 10.97 24.00
CA LEU A 456 -13.90 11.27 24.55
C LEU A 456 -14.48 12.51 23.85
N PRO A 457 -15.78 12.50 23.48
CA PRO A 457 -16.43 13.69 22.95
C PRO A 457 -16.37 14.82 24.00
N SER A 458 -15.70 15.92 23.64
CA SER A 458 -15.79 17.17 24.41
C SER A 458 -17.18 17.78 24.21
N ARG A 459 -17.76 18.37 25.27
CA ARG A 459 -19.05 19.08 25.23
C ARG A 459 -19.13 20.17 24.14
N ASN A 460 -17.99 20.62 23.60
CA ASN A 460 -17.88 21.65 22.57
C ASN A 460 -17.49 21.12 21.17
N ALA A 461 -17.48 19.79 20.94
CA ALA A 461 -17.16 19.23 19.63
C ALA A 461 -18.42 19.08 18.78
N ASP A 462 -18.48 19.80 17.65
CA ASP A 462 -19.48 19.61 16.59
C ASP A 462 -19.56 18.13 16.19
N LYS A 463 -20.79 17.63 15.97
CA LYS A 463 -21.14 16.24 15.61
C LYS A 463 -20.55 15.71 14.29
N GLY A 464 -19.48 16.30 13.77
CA GLY A 464 -18.84 15.92 12.50
C GLY A 464 -17.30 15.97 12.47
N ARG A 465 -16.61 16.29 13.58
CA ARG A 465 -15.14 16.23 13.63
C ARG A 465 -14.66 14.90 14.23
N GLU A 466 -13.63 14.29 13.65
CA GLU A 466 -12.90 13.19 14.29
C GLU A 466 -12.44 13.64 15.68
N GLY A 467 -12.84 12.90 16.73
CA GLY A 467 -12.45 13.21 18.10
C GLY A 467 -10.94 13.05 18.32
N ALA A 468 -10.34 13.94 19.11
CA ALA A 468 -8.96 13.81 19.56
C ALA A 468 -8.87 12.80 20.71
N SER A 469 -7.85 11.93 20.70
CA SER A 469 -7.53 11.07 21.84
C SER A 469 -7.10 11.95 23.02
N ASN A 470 -7.81 11.88 24.14
CA ASN A 470 -7.67 12.83 25.24
C ASN A 470 -7.72 12.18 26.63
N MET A 471 -7.79 10.86 26.71
CA MET A 471 -7.87 10.11 27.96
C MET A 471 -6.90 8.92 27.92
N MET A 472 -6.23 8.68 29.06
CA MET A 472 -5.48 7.46 29.35
C MET A 472 -5.94 6.92 30.73
N ARG A 473 -6.16 5.61 30.84
CA ARG A 473 -6.48 4.91 32.10
C ARG A 473 -5.55 3.69 32.24
N ILE A 474 -5.02 3.49 33.43
CA ILE A 474 -4.30 2.28 33.81
C ILE A 474 -5.30 1.40 34.55
N ALA A 475 -5.42 0.12 34.19
CA ALA A 475 -6.27 -0.84 34.87
C ALA A 475 -5.51 -2.12 35.18
N VAL A 476 -5.81 -2.71 36.33
CA VAL A 476 -5.41 -4.09 36.68
C VAL A 476 -6.65 -4.94 36.48
N ILE A 477 -6.53 -6.06 35.78
CA ILE A 477 -7.65 -6.98 35.58
C ILE A 477 -7.95 -7.70 36.90
N GLU A 478 -9.19 -7.63 37.37
CA GLU A 478 -9.68 -8.29 38.59
C GLU A 478 -10.18 -9.71 38.34
#